data_AF-A0A378F7Q1-F1
#
_entry.id   AF-A0A378F7Q1-F1
#
_cell.length_a   1.000
_cell.length_b   1.000
_cell.length_c   1.000
_cell.angle_alpha   90.00
_cell.angle_beta   90.00
_cell.angle_gamma   90.00
#
_symmetry.space_group_name_H-M   'P 1'
#
loop_
_entity.id
_entity.type
_entity.pdbx_description
1 polymer ?
#
loop_
_entity_poly.entity_id
_entity_poly.type
_entity_poly.pdbx_seq_one_letter_code
_entity_poly.pdbx_strand_id
1 'polypeptide(L)' 'MAAKIIDGKTIAQQVRSEVAEKVKARVAAGKRAPGLAVVLVGSNPALADLCRQQAQSM' A
#
# COMPACT_ATOMS: atom_id res chain seq x y z
N MET A 1 -5.83 -24.99 23.21
CA MET A 1 -6.52 -24.08 22.27
C MET A 1 -5.47 -23.47 21.35
N ALA A 2 -5.53 -23.75 20.05
CA ALA A 2 -4.53 -23.25 19.09
C ALA A 2 -4.84 -21.80 18.72
N ALA A 3 -3.84 -20.91 18.82
CA ALA A 3 -3.96 -19.52 18.42
C ALA A 3 -4.08 -19.43 16.89
N LYS A 4 -5.12 -18.74 16.41
CA LYS A 4 -5.35 -18.51 14.99
C LYS A 4 -4.35 -17.44 14.53
N ILE A 5 -3.32 -17.85 13.79
CA ILE A 5 -2.37 -16.91 13.19
C ILE A 5 -3.12 -16.15 12.09
N ILE A 6 -3.35 -14.85 12.30
CA ILE A 6 -3.92 -13.98 11.29
C ILE A 6 -2.78 -13.61 10.33
N ASP A 7 -2.79 -14.23 9.15
CA ASP A 7 -1.80 -13.95 8.11
C ASP A 7 -2.14 -12.63 7.39
N GLY A 8 -1.65 -11.53 7.96
CA GLY A 8 -1.83 -10.19 7.43
C GLY A 8 -1.25 -10.01 6.02
N LYS A 9 -0.39 -10.91 5.53
CA LYS A 9 0.15 -10.86 4.17
C LYS A 9 -0.91 -11.20 3.13
N THR A 10 -1.71 -12.22 3.40
CA THR A 10 -2.82 -12.63 2.54
C THR A 10 -3.89 -11.53 2.47
N ILE A 11 -4.22 -10.95 3.61
CA ILE A 11 -5.19 -9.84 3.71
C ILE A 11 -4.64 -8.60 2.99
N ALA A 12 -3.37 -8.25 3.18
CA ALA A 12 -2.74 -7.12 2.49
C ALA A 12 -2.74 -7.31 0.97
N GLN A 13 -2.53 -8.53 0.48
CA GLN A 13 -2.57 -8.82 -0.95
C GLN A 13 -3.98 -8.69 -1.53
N GLN A 14 -5.01 -9.15 -0.80
CA GLN A 14 -6.41 -8.97 -1.19
C GLN A 14 -6.78 -7.48 -1.27
N VAL A 15 -6.45 -6.70 -0.25
CA VAL A 15 -6.72 -5.26 -0.22
C VAL A 15 -6.01 -4.52 -1.36
N ARG A 16 -4.75 -4.88 -1.66
CA ARG A 16 -4.02 -4.30 -2.81
C ARG A 16 -4.70 -4.62 -4.15
N SER A 17 -5.18 -5.84 -4.35
CA SER A 17 -5.91 -6.22 -5.57
C SER A 17 -7.21 -5.42 -5.73
N GLU A 18 -8.00 -5.28 -4.66
CA GLU A 18 -9.23 -4.48 -4.69
C GLU A 18 -8.96 -3.00 -4.99
N VAL A 19 -7.90 -2.44 -4.41
CA VAL A 19 -7.48 -1.06 -4.68
C VAL A 19 -7.03 -0.92 -6.13
N ALA A 20 -6.28 -1.89 -6.67
CA ALA A 20 -5.85 -1.88 -8.06
C ALA A 20 -7.03 -1.90 -9.03
N GLU A 21 -8.07 -2.70 -8.77
CA GLU A 21 -9.31 -2.71 -9.57
C GLU A 21 -10.04 -1.36 -9.53
N LYS A 22 -10.16 -0.75 -8.34
CA LYS A 22 -10.76 0.58 -8.17
C LYS A 22 -9.96 1.67 -8.89
N VAL A 23 -8.63 1.56 -8.89
CA VAL A 23 -7.76 2.47 -9.65
C VAL A 23 -7.93 2.27 -11.15
N LYS A 24 -7.99 1.04 -11.65
CA LYS A 24 -8.29 0.74 -13.07
C LYS A 24 -9.64 1.32 -13.49
N ALA A 25 -10.68 1.14 -12.68
CA ALA A 25 -12.00 1.71 -12.94
C ALA A 25 -11.98 3.25 -12.96
N ARG A 26 -11.19 3.89 -12.07
CA ARG A 26 -11.00 5.35 -12.06
C ARG A 26 -10.27 5.86 -13.31
N VAL A 27 -9.21 5.16 -13.74
CA VAL A 27 -8.46 5.49 -14.95
C VAL A 27 -9.33 5.31 -16.19
N ALA A 28 -10.12 4.23 -16.25
CA ALA A 28 -11.08 3.99 -17.33
C ALA A 28 -12.19 5.07 -17.38
N ALA A 29 -12.58 5.61 -16.22
CA ALA A 29 -13.48 6.75 -16.13
C ALA A 29 -12.82 8.11 -16.46
N GLY A 30 -11.61 8.11 -17.02
CA GLY A 30 -10.87 9.32 -17.43
C GLY A 30 -10.29 10.13 -16.26
N LYS A 31 -10.31 9.59 -15.04
CA LYS A 31 -9.79 10.27 -13.84
C LYS A 31 -8.33 9.89 -13.63
N ARG A 32 -7.51 10.87 -13.24
CA ARG A 32 -6.08 10.68 -13.00
C ARG A 32 -5.84 9.70 -11.85
N ALA A 33 -4.83 8.85 -12.00
CA ALA A 33 -4.44 7.90 -10.96
C ALA A 33 -4.06 8.65 -9.65
N PRO A 34 -4.44 8.13 -8.48
CA PRO A 34 -4.04 8.72 -7.21
C PRO A 34 -2.52 8.58 -7.04
N GLY A 35 -1.84 9.70 -6.78
CA GLY A 35 -0.41 9.73 -6.49
C GLY A 35 -0.17 10.08 -5.02
N LEU A 36 0.76 9.37 -4.38
CA LEU A 36 1.19 9.65 -3.00
C LEU A 36 2.58 10.28 -3.04
N ALA A 37 2.73 11.47 -2.48
CA ALA A 37 4.03 12.10 -2.27
C ALA A 37 4.48 11.82 -0.83
N VAL A 38 5.55 11.05 -0.66
CA VAL A 38 6.16 10.78 0.64
C VAL A 38 7.35 11.71 0.81
N VAL A 39 7.30 12.60 1.80
CA VAL A 39 8.41 13.50 2.15
C VAL A 39 9.04 12.98 3.44
N LEU A 40 10.25 12.45 3.33
CA LEU A 40 11.05 12.03 4.48
C LEU A 40 11.92 13.21 4.93
N VAL A 41 11.83 13.60 6.20
CA VAL A 41 12.70 14.63 6.81
C VAL A 41 13.49 13.98 7.94
N GLY A 42 14.82 13.99 7.83
CA GLY A 42 15.75 13.37 8.77
C GLY A 42 16.14 11.92 8.42
N SER A 43 17.22 11.41 9.03
CA SER A 43 17.76 10.06 8.82
C SER A 43 17.54 9.18 10.05
N ASN A 44 16.29 8.78 10.28
CA ASN A 44 15.98 7.76 11.28
C ASN A 44 15.78 6.42 10.54
N PRO A 45 16.58 5.37 10.80
CA PRO A 45 16.60 4.15 9.98
C PRO A 45 15.22 3.46 9.90
N ALA A 46 14.45 3.46 10.98
CA ALA A 46 13.09 2.90 11.01
C ALA A 46 12.10 3.67 10.11
N LEU A 47 12.26 4.99 9.97
CA LEU A 47 11.40 5.82 9.10
C LEU A 47 11.76 5.64 7.63
N ALA A 48 13.04 5.41 7.32
CA ALA A 48 13.49 5.14 5.96
C ALA A 48 12.93 3.83 5.40
N ASP A 49 12.88 2.77 6.20
CA ASP A 49 12.28 1.49 5.80
C ASP A 49 10.77 1.60 5.60
N LEU A 50 10.05 2.27 6.52
CA LEU A 50 8.62 2.52 6.36
C LEU A 50 8.31 3.34 5.10
N CYS A 51 9.10 4.38 4.81
CA CYS A 51 8.91 5.19 3.61
C CYS A 51 9.18 4.39 2.33
N ARG A 52 10.18 3.51 2.32
CA ARG A 52 10.40 2.56 1.21
C ARG A 52 9.22 1.60 1.04
N GLN A 53 8.72 1.06 2.15
CA GLN A 53 7.58 0.14 2.15
C GLN A 53 6.31 0.82 1.59
N GLN A 54 6.02 2.07 1.98
CA GLN A 54 4.87 2.82 1.49
C GLN A 54 4.98 3.14 0.00
N ALA A 55 6.15 3.58 -0.47
CA ALA A 55 6.40 3.85 -1.90
C ALA A 55 6.23 2.59 -2.77
N GLN A 56 6.56 1.40 -2.26
CA GLN A 56 6.45 0.12 -2.97
C GLN A 56 5.07 -0.56 -2.84
N SER A 57 4.16 -0.01 -2.04
CA SER A 57 2.90 -0.68 -1.68
C SER A 57 1.69 -0.33 -2.55
N MET A 58 1.83 0.61 -3.50
CA MET A 58 0.83 0.92 -4.52
C MET A 58 1.22 0.40 -5.89
#